data_AF-A0A811NEW5-F1
#
_entry.id   AF-A0A811NEW5-F1
#
_cell.length_a   1.000
_cell.length_b   1.000
_cell.length_c   1.000
_cell.angle_alpha   90.00
_cell.angle_beta   90.00
_cell.angle_gamma   90.00
#
_symmetry.space_group_name_H-M   'P 1'
#
loop_
_entity.id
_entity.type
_entity.pdbx_description
1 polymer ?
#
loop_
_entity_poly.entity_id
_entity_poly.type
_entity_poly.pdbx_seq_one_letter_code
_entity_poly.pdbx_strand_id
1 'polypeptide(L)'
;MEETDCSTNFDAPLISNMLMWTSNSAIAGSGLSDLMLLPGLGQQYIAMKYMKLGTKPDTFYTEEAVRSVVSDIPADLIIHVNNTKYQLHKFPLLLKWGLLQHLCSDTDDCDEEPVPVALHDIPGGEEAFELCAKFCYGISISISAGNLVPAMLAARFLRMTEAVAKGNLVAKLETFFDSCVLQGWKDSVAALQAAWRISGWSESRIVQPCIDSIVEKILMPPSKIVWSYTYTRPGYNTRKPHQSVPKDWWTEDISALDIEVFRSVISTVRTSRLLSPPLIGEALHVFACKHLVDPLHVGSSGVENGVLHQPPQKSAAAEETLVAKQRRVLESIVTMIPGEPGSVTGRFLLRLLRVANYVSTSSSTRAQLIRQAGSQLDEARAADLLIPLPSDPQTYDVGAAEAVLEHFLAQFQRPTAADERRRMSAAMEKVARIFDEYLRTIALDRDFPVGKFVHLVECLPDIARSDHDGLYYAIDIYLKEHPELSKADRKRLCRLIDCRKLSPDVRAQAIANDRMPLRTIVQLLFVEQERTIGAAGGSHAADGGAADRASVGVISHLAARTKDEEPASSADHKSDVHRPRRDHARVADGAAAAAMTRSLLVSTKTPPVARKERTPEETGSRTRNKQ
;
A
#
# COMPACT_ATOMS: atom_id res chain seq x y z
N MET A 1 27.80 -13.04 -47.27
CA MET A 1 28.10 -12.57 -48.63
C MET A 1 26.78 -12.08 -49.19
N GLU A 2 26.53 -10.80 -49.41
CA GLU A 2 27.33 -9.57 -49.38
C GLU A 2 26.33 -8.42 -49.16
N GLU A 3 26.79 -7.38 -48.49
CA GLU A 3 26.11 -6.09 -48.34
C GLU A 3 25.96 -5.38 -49.70
N THR A 4 25.03 -4.43 -49.78
CA THR A 4 25.35 -3.09 -50.30
C THR A 4 24.24 -2.09 -49.96
N ASP A 5 24.68 -1.00 -49.35
CA ASP A 5 23.99 0.26 -49.12
C ASP A 5 23.46 0.90 -50.40
N CYS A 6 22.39 1.69 -50.30
CA CYS A 6 22.35 2.98 -50.99
C CYS A 6 21.38 3.97 -50.34
N SER A 7 21.83 5.21 -50.34
CA SER A 7 21.35 6.40 -49.64
C SER A 7 20.43 7.29 -50.49
N THR A 8 19.58 8.05 -49.78
CA THR A 8 19.18 9.46 -50.03
C THR A 8 18.30 9.88 -51.24
N ASN A 9 17.09 10.35 -50.87
CA ASN A 9 16.49 11.68 -51.13
C ASN A 9 15.80 12.10 -52.46
N PHE A 10 14.67 12.82 -52.24
CA PHE A 10 13.92 13.77 -53.09
C PHE A 10 13.14 13.23 -54.31
N ASP A 11 11.79 13.24 -54.25
CA ASP A 11 10.90 14.34 -54.70
C ASP A 11 9.42 13.88 -54.79
N ALA A 12 8.50 14.82 -54.58
CA ALA A 12 7.04 14.65 -54.71
C ALA A 12 6.60 14.45 -56.18
N PRO A 13 5.39 13.90 -56.44
CA PRO A 13 4.32 14.78 -56.94
C PRO A 13 2.85 14.38 -56.60
N LEU A 14 2.04 15.42 -56.32
CA LEU A 14 0.74 15.82 -56.92
C LEU A 14 -0.51 14.90 -57.08
N ILE A 15 -1.67 15.57 -56.82
CA ILE A 15 -3.04 15.40 -57.39
C ILE A 15 -3.93 14.32 -56.71
N SER A 16 -5.23 14.49 -56.42
CA SER A 16 -6.21 15.59 -56.37
C SER A 16 -7.57 14.96 -55.98
N ASN A 17 -8.54 15.81 -55.56
CA ASN A 17 -9.99 15.59 -55.48
C ASN A 17 -10.49 14.79 -54.25
N MET A 18 -11.61 15.13 -53.58
CA MET A 18 -12.70 16.05 -53.92
C MET A 18 -13.45 16.45 -52.64
N LEU A 19 -13.77 17.73 -52.51
CA LEU A 19 -14.80 18.26 -51.62
C LEU A 19 -16.17 17.67 -51.98
N MET A 20 -16.98 17.39 -50.96
CA MET A 20 -18.36 17.87 -50.77
C MET A 20 -19.10 16.90 -49.85
N TRP A 21 -19.48 17.36 -48.66
CA TRP A 21 -20.86 17.25 -48.20
C TRP A 21 -21.21 18.46 -47.36
N THR A 22 -22.40 18.96 -47.67
CA THR A 22 -22.96 20.26 -47.38
C THR A 22 -23.62 20.34 -46.00
N SER A 23 -23.64 21.56 -45.48
CA SER A 23 -24.39 22.12 -44.37
C SER A 23 -25.79 21.55 -44.12
N ASN A 24 -26.12 21.30 -42.84
CA ASN A 24 -27.33 21.83 -42.19
C ASN A 24 -27.34 21.60 -40.67
N SER A 25 -27.09 22.66 -39.90
CA SER A 25 -27.77 23.03 -38.64
C SER A 25 -26.93 24.08 -37.93
N ALA A 26 -27.39 25.33 -38.00
CA ALA A 26 -26.79 26.48 -37.36
C ALA A 26 -27.24 26.56 -35.90
N ILE A 27 -26.37 26.25 -34.92
CA ILE A 27 -26.48 26.73 -33.52
C ILE A 27 -25.07 26.85 -32.91
N ALA A 28 -24.85 27.99 -32.24
CA ALA A 28 -23.75 28.35 -31.33
C ALA A 28 -22.41 28.79 -31.94
N GLY A 29 -22.27 30.12 -32.06
CA GLY A 29 -21.00 30.80 -32.24
C GLY A 29 -20.08 30.64 -31.02
N SER A 30 -18.81 30.47 -31.36
CA SER A 30 -17.62 30.27 -30.55
C SER A 30 -17.30 31.39 -29.56
N GLY A 31 -16.80 30.99 -28.39
CA GLY A 31 -16.05 31.84 -27.46
C GLY A 31 -15.16 30.98 -26.58
N LEU A 32 -14.05 30.49 -27.14
CA LEU A 32 -13.00 29.79 -26.40
C LEU A 32 -11.82 30.75 -26.18
N SER A 33 -11.38 30.84 -24.93
CA SER A 33 -10.12 31.40 -24.42
C SER A 33 -10.10 32.91 -24.09
N ASP A 34 -10.18 33.25 -22.81
CA ASP A 34 -9.52 34.42 -22.23
C ASP A 34 -8.42 33.92 -21.27
N LEU A 35 -7.16 34.19 -21.60
CA LEU A 35 -5.99 33.91 -20.76
C LEU A 35 -5.68 35.15 -19.91
N MET A 36 -5.76 35.04 -18.58
CA MET A 36 -5.03 35.97 -17.70
C MET A 36 -3.58 35.47 -17.54
N LEU A 37 -2.63 36.28 -18.01
CA LEU A 37 -1.19 36.07 -17.93
C LEU A 37 -0.63 36.65 -16.61
N LEU A 38 0.07 35.83 -15.83
CA LEU A 38 1.08 36.28 -14.86
C LEU A 38 2.40 35.56 -15.18
N PRO A 39 3.55 36.24 -15.25
CA PRO A 39 4.79 35.62 -15.70
C PRO A 39 5.57 34.99 -14.54
N GLY A 40 6.07 33.77 -14.76
CA GLY A 40 7.21 33.23 -14.00
C GLY A 40 6.92 31.98 -13.16
N LEU A 41 6.84 30.83 -13.83
CA LEU A 41 7.31 29.49 -13.42
C LEU A 41 6.75 28.48 -14.44
N GLY A 42 7.53 27.48 -14.83
CA GLY A 42 7.19 26.50 -15.86
C GLY A 42 6.06 25.55 -15.43
N GLN A 43 4.83 26.04 -15.40
CA GLN A 43 3.62 25.25 -15.29
C GLN A 43 2.93 25.22 -16.65
N GLN A 44 2.76 24.02 -17.19
CA GLN A 44 1.82 23.79 -18.29
C GLN A 44 0.45 24.26 -17.81
N TYR A 45 -0.01 25.39 -18.35
CA TYR A 45 -1.27 26.02 -17.99
C TYR A 45 -2.42 25.04 -18.22
N ILE A 46 -3.15 24.75 -17.15
CA ILE A 46 -4.40 23.99 -17.20
C ILE A 46 -5.45 24.94 -17.78
N ALA A 47 -5.69 24.88 -19.09
CA ALA A 47 -6.88 25.49 -19.66
C ALA A 47 -8.09 24.65 -19.21
N MET A 48 -8.69 25.01 -18.07
CA MET A 48 -9.97 24.42 -17.66
C MET A 48 -11.00 24.76 -18.73
N LYS A 49 -11.58 23.72 -19.35
CA LYS A 49 -12.67 23.91 -20.30
C LYS A 49 -13.93 24.28 -19.54
N TYR A 50 -14.52 25.40 -19.90
CA TYR A 50 -15.78 25.86 -19.32
C TYR A 50 -16.82 26.08 -20.42
N MET A 51 -18.07 25.80 -20.10
CA MET A 51 -19.23 26.16 -20.89
C MET A 51 -19.82 27.45 -20.34
N LYS A 52 -19.88 28.49 -21.17
CA LYS A 52 -20.55 29.75 -20.85
C LYS A 52 -21.99 29.72 -21.37
N LEU A 53 -22.96 29.95 -20.50
CA LEU A 53 -24.38 30.06 -20.84
C LEU A 53 -24.89 31.45 -20.48
N GLY A 54 -25.83 32.01 -21.24
CA GLY A 54 -26.38 33.34 -20.99
C GLY A 54 -25.49 34.49 -21.47
N THR A 55 -26.11 35.66 -21.66
CA THR A 55 -25.47 36.85 -22.26
C THR A 55 -25.54 38.08 -21.38
N LYS A 56 -26.44 38.10 -20.39
CA LYS A 56 -26.60 39.26 -19.49
C LYS A 56 -25.51 39.27 -18.41
N PRO A 57 -25.07 40.44 -17.94
CA PRO A 57 -24.15 40.54 -16.80
C PRO A 57 -24.80 39.99 -15.53
N ASP A 58 -23.98 39.70 -14.52
CA ASP A 58 -24.48 39.28 -13.21
C ASP A 58 -25.12 40.47 -12.49
N THR A 59 -26.42 40.37 -12.24
CA THR A 59 -27.22 41.39 -11.56
C THR A 59 -27.70 40.93 -10.18
N PHE A 60 -27.18 39.81 -9.67
CA PHE A 60 -27.42 39.41 -8.29
C PHE A 60 -26.60 40.28 -7.34
N TYR A 61 -27.22 40.71 -6.25
CA TYR A 61 -26.56 41.43 -5.16
C TYR A 61 -27.04 40.91 -3.80
N THR A 62 -26.38 41.32 -2.73
CA THR A 62 -26.71 40.90 -1.36
C THR A 62 -26.88 42.10 -0.48
N GLU A 63 -27.99 42.13 0.24
CA GLU A 63 -28.34 43.17 1.20
C GLU A 63 -28.93 42.49 2.43
N GLU A 64 -28.37 42.75 3.62
CA GLU A 64 -28.85 42.19 4.90
C GLU A 64 -29.11 40.65 4.90
N ALA A 65 -28.20 39.87 4.28
CA ALA A 65 -28.32 38.42 4.11
C ALA A 65 -29.48 37.94 3.20
N VAL A 66 -30.04 38.84 2.39
CA VAL A 66 -30.99 38.55 1.31
C VAL A 66 -30.29 38.69 -0.05
N ARG A 67 -30.44 37.67 -0.90
CA ARG A 67 -29.94 37.65 -2.28
C ARG A 67 -31.05 38.13 -3.22
N SER A 68 -30.82 39.23 -3.93
CA SER A 68 -31.82 39.89 -4.79
C SER A 68 -31.26 40.12 -6.20
N VAL A 69 -32.15 40.31 -7.18
CA VAL A 69 -31.78 40.61 -8.57
C VAL A 69 -32.13 42.06 -8.89
N VAL A 70 -31.18 42.83 -9.42
CA VAL A 70 -31.44 44.22 -9.86
C VAL A 70 -32.52 44.22 -10.95
N SER A 71 -33.62 44.93 -10.69
CA SER A 71 -34.81 44.99 -11.53
C SER A 71 -35.59 46.27 -11.25
N ASP A 72 -36.27 46.82 -12.26
CA ASP A 72 -37.16 47.99 -12.13
C ASP A 72 -38.54 47.63 -11.54
N ILE A 73 -38.79 46.33 -11.34
CA ILE A 73 -40.05 45.76 -10.84
C ILE A 73 -39.75 45.13 -9.47
N PRO A 74 -40.66 45.26 -8.47
CA PRO A 74 -40.49 44.59 -7.19
C PRO A 74 -40.50 43.07 -7.33
N ALA A 75 -39.73 42.38 -6.48
CA ALA A 75 -39.72 40.93 -6.39
C ALA A 75 -41.09 40.39 -5.95
N ASP A 76 -41.64 39.43 -6.68
CA ASP A 76 -42.94 38.79 -6.44
C ASP A 76 -42.80 37.32 -6.00
N LEU A 77 -41.57 36.86 -5.74
CA LEU A 77 -41.26 35.51 -5.28
C LEU A 77 -40.17 35.51 -4.20
N ILE A 78 -40.43 34.83 -3.09
CA ILE A 78 -39.45 34.58 -2.04
C ILE A 78 -39.11 33.10 -2.00
N ILE A 79 -37.82 32.77 -2.03
CA ILE A 79 -37.34 31.38 -1.92
C ILE A 79 -36.34 31.32 -0.79
N HIS A 80 -36.51 30.35 0.10
CA HIS A 80 -35.54 30.07 1.15
C HIS A 80 -34.76 28.80 0.78
N VAL A 81 -33.45 28.93 0.62
CA VAL A 81 -32.54 27.80 0.40
C VAL A 81 -31.57 27.76 1.57
N ASN A 82 -31.68 26.74 2.42
CA ASN A 82 -30.89 26.63 3.65
C ASN A 82 -30.97 27.92 4.49
N ASN A 83 -29.85 28.63 4.63
CA ASN A 83 -29.74 29.87 5.42
C ASN A 83 -29.87 31.15 4.57
N THR A 84 -30.10 31.01 3.26
CA THR A 84 -30.09 32.12 2.31
C THR A 84 -31.50 32.40 1.80
N LYS A 85 -31.95 33.65 1.96
CA LYS A 85 -33.23 34.14 1.43
C LYS A 85 -33.01 34.76 0.06
N TYR A 86 -33.76 34.33 -0.94
CA TYR A 86 -33.73 34.86 -2.30
C TYR A 86 -35.03 35.62 -2.60
N GLN A 87 -34.90 36.87 -3.06
CA GLN A 87 -36.00 37.67 -3.59
C GLN A 87 -35.91 37.73 -5.11
N LEU A 88 -36.78 36.97 -5.76
CA LEU A 88 -36.77 36.72 -7.20
C LEU A 88 -38.10 37.13 -7.84
N HIS A 89 -38.20 36.86 -9.13
CA HIS A 89 -39.33 37.20 -9.97
C HIS A 89 -39.95 35.90 -10.52
N LYS A 90 -41.27 35.71 -10.40
CA LYS A 90 -41.98 34.50 -10.85
C LYS A 90 -41.78 34.27 -12.35
N PHE A 91 -41.93 35.31 -13.16
CA PHE A 91 -41.97 35.18 -14.62
C PHE A 91 -40.70 34.54 -15.23
N PRO A 92 -39.46 35.03 -14.98
CA PRO A 92 -38.25 34.40 -15.52
C PRO A 92 -38.07 32.95 -15.07
N LEU A 93 -38.49 32.63 -13.84
CA LEU A 93 -38.34 31.32 -13.24
C LEU A 93 -39.35 30.32 -13.80
N LEU A 94 -40.63 30.67 -13.85
CA LEU A 94 -41.71 29.81 -14.37
C LEU A 94 -41.48 29.38 -15.82
N LEU A 95 -40.75 30.16 -16.62
CA LEU A 95 -40.42 29.77 -18.00
C LEU A 95 -39.48 28.55 -18.09
N LYS A 96 -38.72 28.24 -17.04
CA LYS A 96 -37.67 27.19 -17.09
C LYS A 96 -37.69 26.23 -15.90
N TRP A 97 -38.29 26.62 -14.78
CA TRP A 97 -38.36 25.87 -13.54
C TRP A 97 -39.70 25.10 -13.43
N GLY A 98 -39.69 23.84 -13.85
CA GLY A 98 -40.90 23.00 -13.89
C GLY A 98 -41.48 22.65 -12.52
N LEU A 99 -40.64 22.52 -11.48
CA LEU A 99 -41.16 22.31 -10.12
C LEU A 99 -41.92 23.54 -9.61
N LEU A 100 -41.46 24.77 -9.90
CA LEU A 100 -42.22 25.99 -9.54
C LEU A 100 -43.53 26.10 -10.31
N GLN A 101 -43.57 25.72 -11.60
CA GLN A 101 -44.82 25.67 -12.36
C GLN A 101 -45.88 24.81 -11.66
N HIS A 102 -45.47 23.66 -11.11
CA HIS A 102 -46.36 22.79 -10.35
C HIS A 102 -46.76 23.38 -8.99
N LEU A 103 -45.84 24.01 -8.28
CA LEU A 103 -46.15 24.62 -6.98
C LEU A 103 -47.11 25.82 -7.13
N CYS A 104 -47.00 26.57 -8.22
CA CYS A 104 -47.86 27.73 -8.49
C CYS A 104 -49.19 27.37 -9.17
N SER A 105 -49.34 26.18 -9.76
CA SER A 105 -50.63 25.73 -10.31
C SER A 105 -51.63 25.30 -9.24
N ASP A 106 -51.14 24.99 -8.04
CA ASP A 106 -51.96 24.52 -6.91
C ASP A 106 -52.45 25.66 -6.01
N THR A 107 -52.04 26.91 -6.26
CA THR A 107 -52.41 28.11 -5.49
C THR A 107 -53.28 29.03 -6.33
N ASP A 108 -54.57 28.76 -6.37
CA ASP A 108 -55.58 29.55 -7.07
C ASP A 108 -56.28 30.46 -6.04
N ASP A 109 -55.58 31.46 -5.48
CA ASP A 109 -56.21 32.43 -4.57
C ASP A 109 -55.51 33.80 -4.55
N CYS A 110 -56.36 34.83 -4.41
CA CYS A 110 -56.15 36.25 -4.64
C CYS A 110 -55.24 36.98 -3.64
N ASP A 111 -54.57 38.05 -4.10
CA ASP A 111 -54.09 39.24 -3.38
C ASP A 111 -53.30 39.10 -2.05
N GLU A 112 -52.81 37.91 -1.69
CA GLU A 112 -51.95 37.72 -0.51
C GLU A 112 -50.45 37.84 -0.82
N GLU A 113 -49.67 38.25 0.19
CA GLU A 113 -48.21 38.37 0.15
C GLU A 113 -47.56 37.08 -0.39
N PRO A 114 -46.42 37.19 -1.11
CA PRO A 114 -45.79 36.03 -1.72
C PRO A 114 -45.40 34.98 -0.67
N VAL A 115 -46.13 33.86 -0.64
CA VAL A 115 -45.83 32.72 0.23
C VAL A 115 -44.41 32.23 -0.07
N PRO A 116 -43.50 32.21 0.93
CA PRO A 116 -42.12 31.82 0.70
C PRO A 116 -42.03 30.33 0.37
N VAL A 117 -41.37 30.01 -0.74
CA VAL A 117 -41.08 28.62 -1.12
C VAL A 117 -39.81 28.17 -0.41
N ALA A 118 -39.94 27.22 0.51
CA ALA A 118 -38.79 26.64 1.20
C ALA A 118 -38.22 25.44 0.42
N LEU A 119 -36.96 25.52 0.01
CA LEU A 119 -36.19 24.45 -0.62
C LEU A 119 -35.08 24.02 0.35
N HIS A 120 -35.48 23.39 1.44
CA HIS A 120 -34.53 22.75 2.35
C HIS A 120 -33.85 21.58 1.64
N ASP A 121 -32.53 21.43 1.85
CA ASP A 121 -31.72 20.31 1.35
C ASP A 121 -31.70 20.17 -0.19
N ILE A 122 -31.74 21.28 -0.93
CA ILE A 122 -31.57 21.21 -2.39
C ILE A 122 -30.23 20.53 -2.75
N PRO A 123 -30.22 19.52 -3.64
CA PRO A 123 -28.99 18.88 -4.09
C PRO A 123 -28.00 19.89 -4.68
N GLY A 124 -26.75 19.87 -4.23
CA GLY A 124 -25.72 20.81 -4.66
C GLY A 124 -25.71 22.16 -3.92
N GLY A 125 -26.68 22.41 -3.04
CA GLY A 125 -26.71 23.57 -2.14
C GLY A 125 -27.09 24.89 -2.81
N GLU A 126 -26.87 25.98 -2.07
CA GLU A 126 -27.27 27.34 -2.46
C GLU A 126 -26.54 27.86 -3.71
N GLU A 127 -25.26 27.52 -3.88
CA GLU A 127 -24.49 27.91 -5.08
C GLU A 127 -25.07 27.26 -6.35
N ALA A 128 -25.46 25.99 -6.27
CA ALA A 128 -26.07 25.27 -7.39
C ALA A 128 -27.47 25.82 -7.72
N PHE A 129 -28.25 26.16 -6.69
CA PHE A 129 -29.52 26.87 -6.87
C PHE A 129 -29.32 28.22 -7.58
N GLU A 130 -28.36 29.02 -7.12
CA GLU A 130 -28.10 30.34 -7.71
C GLU A 130 -27.69 30.24 -9.18
N LEU A 131 -26.89 29.23 -9.56
CA LEU A 131 -26.58 28.95 -10.98
C LEU A 131 -27.84 28.67 -11.80
N CYS A 132 -28.75 27.86 -11.26
CA CYS A 132 -30.04 27.57 -11.91
C CYS A 132 -30.90 28.83 -12.04
N ALA A 133 -30.97 29.65 -10.99
CA ALA A 133 -31.70 30.91 -10.99
C ALA A 133 -31.12 31.89 -12.03
N LYS A 134 -29.80 32.10 -12.05
CA LYS A 134 -29.12 32.94 -13.05
C LYS A 134 -29.42 32.48 -14.48
N PHE A 135 -29.44 31.17 -14.72
CA PHE A 135 -29.85 30.62 -16.02
C PHE A 135 -31.29 31.00 -16.41
N CYS A 136 -32.24 31.01 -15.47
CA CYS A 136 -33.61 31.47 -15.70
C CYS A 136 -33.66 32.93 -16.17
N TYR A 137 -32.86 33.82 -15.55
CA TYR A 137 -32.76 35.23 -15.94
C TYR A 137 -32.01 35.49 -17.26
N GLY A 138 -31.31 34.48 -17.80
CA GLY A 138 -30.40 34.64 -18.95
C GLY A 138 -29.09 35.34 -18.59
N ILE A 139 -28.76 35.38 -17.29
CA ILE A 139 -27.48 35.86 -16.76
C ILE A 139 -26.38 34.89 -17.16
N SER A 140 -25.21 35.45 -17.45
CA SER A 140 -24.06 34.68 -17.85
C SER A 140 -23.54 33.82 -16.69
N ILE A 141 -23.50 32.50 -16.90
CA ILE A 141 -22.95 31.52 -15.96
C ILE A 141 -21.83 30.73 -16.63
N SER A 142 -20.86 30.31 -15.83
CA SER A 142 -19.74 29.47 -16.27
C SER A 142 -19.83 28.11 -15.59
N ILE A 143 -19.91 27.06 -16.41
CA ILE A 143 -19.96 25.66 -15.95
C ILE A 143 -18.63 24.99 -16.27
N SER A 144 -18.00 24.38 -15.27
CA SER A 144 -16.77 23.59 -15.36
C SER A 144 -16.97 22.23 -14.70
N ALA A 145 -16.00 21.31 -14.80
CA ALA A 145 -16.08 20.02 -14.12
C ALA A 145 -16.28 20.13 -12.60
N GLY A 146 -15.81 21.23 -11.97
CA GLY A 146 -15.91 21.45 -10.53
C GLY A 146 -17.32 21.80 -10.04
N ASN A 147 -18.12 22.52 -10.84
CA ASN A 147 -19.48 22.92 -10.45
C ASN A 147 -20.59 22.22 -11.27
N LEU A 148 -20.22 21.45 -12.29
CA LEU A 148 -21.16 20.71 -13.15
C LEU A 148 -22.07 19.78 -12.34
N VAL A 149 -21.49 18.97 -11.46
CA VAL A 149 -22.28 17.96 -10.72
C VAL A 149 -23.31 18.61 -9.79
N PRO A 150 -22.95 19.55 -8.90
CA PRO A 150 -23.94 20.31 -8.14
C PRO A 150 -25.04 20.91 -9.03
N ALA A 151 -24.67 21.54 -10.15
CA ALA A 151 -25.61 22.17 -11.06
C ALA A 151 -26.56 21.16 -11.73
N MET A 152 -26.07 19.96 -12.10
CA MET A 152 -26.89 18.90 -12.66
C MET A 152 -27.92 18.40 -11.65
N LEU A 153 -27.50 18.18 -10.40
CA LEU A 153 -28.40 17.69 -9.36
C LEU A 153 -29.49 18.72 -9.03
N ALA A 154 -29.11 19.99 -8.86
CA ALA A 154 -30.06 21.08 -8.67
C ALA A 154 -31.01 21.23 -9.86
N ALA A 155 -30.50 21.28 -11.10
CA ALA A 155 -31.32 21.43 -12.30
C ALA A 155 -32.34 20.28 -12.48
N ARG A 156 -31.94 19.05 -12.15
CA ARG A 156 -32.84 17.87 -12.16
C ARG A 156 -33.90 17.97 -11.07
N PHE A 157 -33.51 18.33 -9.85
CA PHE A 157 -34.44 18.55 -8.73
C PHE A 157 -35.48 19.63 -9.06
N LEU A 158 -35.03 20.75 -9.63
CA LEU A 158 -35.89 21.83 -10.09
C LEU A 158 -36.65 21.48 -11.39
N ARG A 159 -36.49 20.27 -11.95
CA ARG A 159 -37.15 19.82 -13.19
C ARG A 159 -36.92 20.79 -14.36
N MET A 160 -35.71 21.32 -14.51
CA MET A 160 -35.30 22.20 -15.62
C MET A 160 -35.01 21.40 -16.90
N THR A 161 -36.03 20.69 -17.40
CA THR A 161 -35.92 19.74 -18.51
C THR A 161 -36.48 20.30 -19.82
N GLU A 162 -36.23 19.60 -20.92
CA GLU A 162 -36.78 19.91 -22.25
C GLU A 162 -38.31 19.90 -22.30
N ALA A 163 -38.96 19.20 -21.37
CA ALA A 163 -40.43 19.19 -21.27
C ALA A 163 -40.99 20.55 -20.83
N VAL A 164 -40.20 21.35 -20.12
CA VAL A 164 -40.59 22.69 -19.64
C VAL A 164 -40.23 23.77 -20.66
N ALA A 165 -39.02 23.71 -21.21
CA ALA A 165 -38.54 24.66 -22.21
C ALA A 165 -37.53 24.00 -23.14
N LYS A 166 -37.55 24.34 -24.43
CA LYS A 166 -36.55 23.85 -25.38
C LYS A 166 -35.16 24.39 -25.05
N GLY A 167 -34.15 23.51 -25.01
CA GLY A 167 -32.78 23.87 -24.64
C GLY A 167 -32.66 24.27 -23.18
N ASN A 168 -33.33 23.56 -22.27
CA ASN A 168 -33.26 23.85 -20.84
C ASN A 168 -31.93 23.37 -20.22
N LEU A 169 -31.72 23.71 -18.96
CA LEU A 169 -30.42 23.55 -18.30
C LEU A 169 -29.97 22.08 -18.25
N VAL A 170 -30.86 21.13 -17.91
CA VAL A 170 -30.48 19.71 -17.79
C VAL A 170 -29.87 19.18 -19.09
N ALA A 171 -30.51 19.39 -20.24
CA ALA A 171 -30.02 18.90 -21.53
C ALA A 171 -28.67 19.54 -21.92
N LYS A 172 -28.49 20.82 -21.60
CA LYS A 172 -27.21 21.53 -21.85
C LYS A 172 -26.08 20.97 -20.98
N LEU A 173 -26.36 20.70 -19.71
CA LEU A 173 -25.39 20.12 -18.78
C LEU A 173 -25.04 18.68 -19.16
N GLU A 174 -26.02 17.85 -19.53
CA GLU A 174 -25.81 16.48 -20.01
C GLU A 174 -24.96 16.47 -21.29
N THR A 175 -25.26 17.36 -22.25
CA THR A 175 -24.44 17.49 -23.47
C THR A 175 -23.00 17.89 -23.15
N PHE A 176 -22.79 18.83 -22.24
CA PHE A 176 -21.45 19.24 -21.81
C PHE A 176 -20.71 18.13 -21.06
N PHE A 177 -21.42 17.37 -20.22
CA PHE A 177 -20.88 16.21 -19.52
C PHE A 177 -20.32 15.19 -20.52
N ASP A 178 -21.12 14.77 -21.50
CA ASP A 178 -20.74 13.72 -22.45
C ASP A 178 -19.67 14.17 -23.44
N SER A 179 -19.81 15.38 -23.99
CA SER A 179 -18.95 15.88 -25.08
C SER A 179 -17.65 16.52 -24.62
N CYS A 180 -17.58 17.01 -23.37
CA CYS A 180 -16.42 17.73 -22.87
C CYS A 180 -15.83 17.09 -21.61
N VAL A 181 -16.63 16.92 -20.56
CA VAL A 181 -16.11 16.44 -19.26
C VAL A 181 -15.63 15.01 -19.36
N LEU A 182 -16.45 14.09 -19.88
CA LEU A 182 -16.07 12.69 -20.07
C LEU A 182 -14.93 12.50 -21.09
N GLN A 183 -14.66 13.50 -21.94
CA GLN A 183 -13.52 13.46 -22.86
C GLN A 183 -12.21 13.92 -22.19
N GLY A 184 -12.29 14.72 -21.12
CA GLY A 184 -11.15 15.22 -20.37
C GLY A 184 -10.69 14.25 -19.27
N TRP A 185 -9.38 14.02 -19.13
CA TRP A 185 -8.85 13.21 -18.03
C TRP A 185 -9.10 13.86 -16.66
N LYS A 186 -8.56 15.07 -16.46
CA LYS A 186 -8.70 15.81 -15.20
C LYS A 186 -10.15 16.19 -14.90
N ASP A 187 -10.92 16.48 -15.96
CA ASP A 187 -12.32 16.84 -15.84
C ASP A 187 -13.17 15.63 -15.36
N SER A 188 -12.99 14.43 -15.92
CA SER A 188 -13.65 13.21 -15.43
C SER A 188 -13.28 12.90 -13.97
N VAL A 189 -12.01 13.05 -13.58
CA VAL A 189 -11.56 12.81 -12.20
C VAL A 189 -12.20 13.83 -11.25
N ALA A 190 -12.24 15.11 -11.62
CA ALA A 190 -12.86 16.17 -10.82
C ALA A 190 -14.38 15.98 -10.67
N ALA A 191 -15.07 15.64 -11.77
CA ALA A 191 -16.51 15.36 -11.75
C ALA A 191 -16.84 14.16 -10.88
N LEU A 192 -16.05 13.08 -10.96
CA LEU A 192 -16.21 11.90 -10.10
C LEU A 192 -16.02 12.24 -8.61
N GLN A 193 -15.01 13.05 -8.28
CA GLN A 193 -14.81 13.53 -6.91
C GLN A 193 -15.98 14.37 -6.40
N ALA A 194 -16.50 15.27 -7.24
CA ALA A 194 -17.65 16.11 -6.89
C ALA A 194 -18.91 15.26 -6.64
N ALA A 195 -19.21 14.31 -7.54
CA ALA A 195 -20.34 13.38 -7.39
C ALA A 195 -20.24 12.54 -6.13
N TRP A 196 -19.04 12.02 -5.83
CA TRP A 196 -18.81 11.24 -4.62
C TRP A 196 -19.05 12.05 -3.35
N ARG A 197 -18.56 13.30 -3.29
CA ARG A 197 -18.70 14.17 -2.11
C ARG A 197 -20.14 14.54 -1.77
N ILE A 198 -20.99 14.74 -2.78
CA ILE A 198 -22.36 15.22 -2.59
C ILE A 198 -23.32 14.07 -2.28
N SER A 199 -23.18 12.96 -3.00
CA SER A 199 -24.21 11.91 -3.08
C SER A 199 -23.67 10.50 -2.88
N GLY A 200 -22.35 10.32 -2.80
CA GLY A 200 -21.75 8.98 -2.78
C GLY A 200 -22.16 8.16 -4.00
N TRP A 201 -22.69 6.96 -3.77
CA TRP A 201 -23.16 6.04 -4.83
C TRP A 201 -24.58 6.32 -5.35
N SER A 202 -25.35 7.23 -4.75
CA SER A 202 -26.75 7.42 -5.15
C SER A 202 -26.90 8.01 -6.55
N GLU A 203 -25.89 8.73 -7.04
CA GLU A 203 -25.86 9.32 -8.39
C GLU A 203 -25.08 8.47 -9.40
N SER A 204 -25.52 7.22 -9.56
CA SER A 204 -24.90 6.26 -10.51
C SER A 204 -24.84 6.78 -11.95
N ARG A 205 -25.76 7.67 -12.34
CA ARG A 205 -25.82 8.31 -13.67
C ARG A 205 -24.64 9.22 -13.97
N ILE A 206 -23.93 9.70 -12.94
CA ILE A 206 -22.73 10.53 -13.10
C ILE A 206 -21.49 9.71 -12.73
N VAL A 207 -21.56 8.94 -11.64
CA VAL A 207 -20.43 8.18 -11.11
C VAL A 207 -19.95 7.11 -12.09
N GLN A 208 -20.84 6.28 -12.66
CA GLN A 208 -20.43 5.19 -13.55
C GLN A 208 -19.82 5.70 -14.85
N PRO A 209 -20.43 6.66 -15.59
CA PRO A 209 -19.80 7.20 -16.79
C PRO A 209 -18.42 7.84 -16.54
N CYS A 210 -18.21 8.47 -15.39
CA CYS A 210 -16.89 8.99 -15.03
C CYS A 210 -15.88 7.86 -14.80
N ILE A 211 -16.26 6.79 -14.08
CA ILE A 211 -15.40 5.62 -13.87
C ILE A 211 -15.07 4.97 -15.21
N ASP A 212 -16.06 4.74 -16.06
CA ASP A 212 -15.88 4.13 -17.38
C ASP A 212 -14.93 4.96 -18.24
N SER A 213 -15.13 6.29 -18.29
CA SER A 213 -14.26 7.24 -18.99
C SER A 213 -12.81 7.23 -18.45
N ILE A 214 -12.63 7.14 -17.14
CA ILE A 214 -11.31 7.07 -16.50
C ILE A 214 -10.64 5.73 -16.84
N VAL A 215 -11.36 4.62 -16.71
CA VAL A 215 -10.85 3.27 -16.99
C VAL A 215 -10.47 3.15 -18.47
N GLU A 216 -11.33 3.60 -19.38
CA GLU A 216 -11.03 3.65 -20.81
C GLU A 216 -9.70 4.38 -21.07
N LYS A 217 -9.49 5.53 -20.42
CA LYS A 217 -8.25 6.31 -20.55
C LYS A 217 -7.03 5.64 -19.94
N ILE A 218 -7.16 4.97 -18.80
CA ILE A 218 -6.07 4.18 -18.17
C ILE A 218 -5.63 3.05 -19.11
N LEU A 219 -6.59 2.43 -19.80
CA LEU A 219 -6.33 1.31 -20.71
C LEU A 219 -5.81 1.75 -22.09
N MET A 220 -5.75 3.06 -22.38
CA MET A 220 -5.17 3.56 -23.62
C MET A 220 -3.63 3.43 -23.64
N PRO A 221 -3.04 3.02 -24.78
CA PRO A 221 -1.59 3.00 -24.94
C PRO A 221 -0.96 4.38 -24.66
N PRO A 222 0.20 4.45 -23.98
CA PRO A 222 0.83 5.73 -23.65
C PRO A 222 1.14 6.64 -24.85
N SER A 223 1.32 6.06 -26.04
CA SER A 223 1.53 6.80 -27.29
C SER A 223 0.32 7.60 -27.77
N LYS A 224 -0.89 7.27 -27.30
CA LYS A 224 -2.14 7.97 -27.66
C LYS A 224 -2.54 9.05 -26.66
N ILE A 225 -1.75 9.25 -25.61
CA ILE A 225 -2.05 10.21 -24.56
C ILE A 225 -1.67 11.60 -25.02
N VAL A 226 -2.69 12.45 -25.16
CA VAL A 226 -2.55 13.83 -25.64
C VAL A 226 -2.99 14.87 -24.59
N TRP A 227 -3.56 14.43 -23.47
CA TRP A 227 -4.00 15.29 -22.38
C TRP A 227 -2.94 15.45 -21.29
N SER A 228 -3.13 16.47 -20.44
CA SER A 228 -2.27 16.71 -19.28
C SER A 228 -2.59 15.76 -18.13
N TYR A 229 -1.56 15.41 -17.37
CA TYR A 229 -1.63 14.55 -16.18
C TYR A 229 -0.64 15.04 -15.12
N THR A 230 -0.85 14.65 -13.87
CA THR A 230 0.06 15.00 -12.77
C THR A 230 1.12 13.91 -12.61
N TYR A 231 2.40 14.30 -12.63
CA TYR A 231 3.51 13.39 -12.40
C TYR A 231 4.66 14.14 -11.72
N THR A 232 4.69 14.08 -10.39
CA THR A 232 5.57 14.88 -9.53
C THR A 232 6.73 14.08 -8.93
N ARG A 233 6.92 12.84 -9.37
CA ARG A 233 7.92 11.93 -8.79
C ARG A 233 9.35 12.48 -8.86
N PRO A 234 10.15 12.35 -7.77
CA PRO A 234 11.55 12.74 -7.75
C PRO A 234 12.33 12.08 -8.90
N GLY A 235 13.07 12.88 -9.68
CA GLY A 235 13.87 12.41 -10.82
C GLY A 235 13.15 12.39 -12.17
N TYR A 236 11.88 12.84 -12.23
CA TYR A 236 11.17 13.04 -13.50
C TYR A 236 11.38 14.46 -14.06
N ASN A 237 11.33 15.48 -13.21
CA ASN A 237 11.50 16.90 -13.60
C ASN A 237 12.89 17.25 -14.18
N THR A 238 13.87 16.35 -14.05
CA THR A 238 15.23 16.50 -14.58
C THR A 238 15.43 15.87 -15.96
N ARG A 239 14.38 15.31 -16.57
CA ARG A 239 14.48 14.56 -17.84
C ARG A 239 14.11 15.40 -19.06
N LYS A 240 14.81 15.13 -20.17
CA LYS A 240 14.71 15.85 -21.46
C LYS A 240 13.28 15.78 -22.06
N PRO A 241 12.86 16.78 -22.85
CA PRO A 241 11.50 16.91 -23.44
C PRO A 241 11.10 15.84 -24.47
N HIS A 242 11.85 14.74 -24.64
CA HIS A 242 11.63 13.69 -25.64
C HIS A 242 11.36 12.30 -25.07
N GLN A 243 11.03 12.17 -23.78
CA GLN A 243 10.59 10.89 -23.25
C GLN A 243 9.09 10.66 -23.49
N SER A 244 8.77 9.43 -23.90
CA SER A 244 7.40 8.94 -24.02
C SER A 244 6.69 8.99 -22.67
N VAL A 245 5.37 9.13 -22.72
CA VAL A 245 4.52 9.14 -21.52
C VAL A 245 4.78 7.90 -20.66
N PRO A 246 5.02 8.05 -19.34
CA PRO A 246 5.22 6.93 -18.43
C PRO A 246 4.02 5.98 -18.45
N LYS A 247 4.23 4.68 -18.20
CA LYS A 247 3.13 3.70 -18.18
C LYS A 247 2.18 3.88 -16.97
N ASP A 248 2.68 4.51 -15.91
CA ASP A 248 2.03 4.77 -14.63
C ASP A 248 1.57 6.24 -14.47
N TRP A 249 1.51 7.00 -15.59
CA TRP A 249 1.17 8.43 -15.65
C TRP A 249 -0.12 8.83 -14.91
N TRP A 250 -1.08 7.91 -14.79
CA TRP A 250 -2.42 8.12 -14.23
C TRP A 250 -2.47 8.00 -12.70
N THR A 251 -1.45 7.37 -12.10
CA THR A 251 -1.51 6.89 -10.70
C THR A 251 -1.64 8.02 -9.67
N GLU A 252 -0.96 9.15 -9.87
CA GLU A 252 -1.03 10.29 -8.94
C GLU A 252 -2.39 10.98 -8.95
N ASP A 253 -2.98 11.20 -10.13
CA ASP A 253 -4.29 11.86 -10.25
C ASP A 253 -5.40 11.03 -9.59
N ILE A 254 -5.44 9.71 -9.85
CA ILE A 254 -6.45 8.85 -9.24
C ILE A 254 -6.20 8.63 -7.73
N SER A 255 -4.98 8.83 -7.25
CA SER A 255 -4.68 8.74 -5.81
C SER A 255 -5.39 9.82 -4.99
N ALA A 256 -5.89 10.89 -5.63
CA ALA A 256 -6.70 11.92 -4.99
C ALA A 256 -8.15 11.49 -4.72
N LEU A 257 -8.61 10.36 -5.27
CA LEU A 257 -9.96 9.83 -5.05
C LEU A 257 -10.12 9.30 -3.62
N ASP A 258 -11.37 9.27 -3.16
CA ASP A 258 -11.74 8.54 -1.94
C ASP A 258 -11.50 7.03 -2.10
N ILE A 259 -11.25 6.33 -1.00
CA ILE A 259 -10.90 4.91 -1.01
C ILE A 259 -11.96 4.03 -1.70
N GLU A 260 -13.24 4.33 -1.54
CA GLU A 260 -14.32 3.53 -2.15
C GLU A 260 -14.35 3.70 -3.66
N VAL A 261 -14.15 4.94 -4.14
CA VAL A 261 -14.10 5.27 -5.56
C VAL A 261 -12.83 4.72 -6.20
N PHE A 262 -11.68 4.91 -5.54
CA PHE A 262 -10.42 4.34 -5.97
C PHE A 262 -10.51 2.81 -6.07
N ARG A 263 -11.13 2.15 -5.09
CA ARG A 263 -11.38 0.70 -5.13
C ARG A 263 -12.22 0.31 -6.34
N SER A 264 -13.26 1.08 -6.66
CA SER A 264 -14.08 0.83 -7.84
C SER A 264 -13.28 0.95 -9.12
N VAL A 265 -12.50 2.03 -9.29
CA VAL A 265 -11.65 2.24 -10.48
C VAL A 265 -10.67 1.07 -10.64
N ILE A 266 -9.93 0.72 -9.58
CA ILE A 266 -8.95 -0.36 -9.60
C ILE A 266 -9.63 -1.72 -9.88
N SER A 267 -10.80 -1.98 -9.31
CA SER A 267 -11.55 -3.22 -9.54
C SER A 267 -12.04 -3.34 -10.99
N THR A 268 -12.51 -2.24 -11.58
CA THR A 268 -12.92 -2.19 -13.00
C THR A 268 -11.72 -2.37 -13.92
N VAL A 269 -10.59 -1.68 -13.67
CA VAL A 269 -9.33 -1.86 -14.40
C VAL A 269 -8.89 -3.33 -14.35
N ARG A 270 -8.91 -3.95 -13.17
CA ARG A 270 -8.50 -5.36 -12.98
C ARG A 270 -9.42 -6.33 -13.74
N THR A 271 -10.71 -6.04 -13.79
CA THR A 271 -11.70 -6.88 -14.48
C THR A 271 -11.49 -6.87 -16.00
N SER A 272 -10.96 -5.77 -16.57
CA SER A 272 -10.62 -5.70 -17.99
C SER A 272 -9.49 -6.66 -18.39
N ARG A 273 -8.59 -7.02 -17.47
CA ARG A 273 -7.38 -7.85 -17.69
C ARG A 273 -6.42 -7.32 -18.77
N LEU A 274 -6.57 -6.05 -19.18
CA LEU A 274 -5.73 -5.42 -20.19
C LEU A 274 -4.49 -4.73 -19.60
N LEU A 275 -4.49 -4.47 -18.29
CA LEU A 275 -3.39 -3.81 -17.60
C LEU A 275 -2.52 -4.82 -16.85
N SER A 276 -1.19 -4.66 -16.94
CA SER A 276 -0.26 -5.54 -16.23
C SER A 276 -0.39 -5.37 -14.70
N PRO A 277 -0.37 -6.46 -13.91
CA PRO A 277 -0.48 -6.40 -12.45
C PRO A 277 0.49 -5.43 -11.75
N PRO A 278 1.77 -5.27 -12.19
CA PRO A 278 2.68 -4.30 -11.59
C PRO A 278 2.21 -2.84 -11.66
N LEU A 279 1.45 -2.46 -12.70
CA LEU A 279 0.89 -1.10 -12.82
C LEU A 279 -0.27 -0.88 -11.83
N ILE A 280 -1.04 -1.94 -11.53
CA ILE A 280 -2.04 -1.90 -10.47
C ILE A 280 -1.32 -1.73 -9.13
N GLY A 281 -0.26 -2.51 -8.89
CA GLY A 281 0.54 -2.37 -7.67
C GLY A 281 1.17 -0.99 -7.50
N GLU A 282 1.61 -0.37 -8.59
CA GLU A 282 2.13 1.00 -8.57
C GLU A 282 1.04 2.01 -8.17
N ALA A 283 -0.19 1.87 -8.68
CA ALA A 283 -1.31 2.70 -8.26
C ALA A 283 -1.62 2.52 -6.75
N LEU A 284 -1.60 1.28 -6.25
CA LEU A 284 -1.77 0.97 -4.83
C LEU A 284 -0.65 1.58 -3.98
N HIS A 285 0.59 1.55 -4.48
CA HIS A 285 1.75 2.13 -3.79
C HIS A 285 1.64 3.65 -3.68
N VAL A 286 1.31 4.35 -4.77
CA VAL A 286 1.10 5.81 -4.73
C VAL A 286 -0.04 6.17 -3.80
N PHE A 287 -1.16 5.44 -3.87
CA PHE A 287 -2.29 5.65 -2.98
C PHE A 287 -1.89 5.46 -1.51
N ALA A 288 -1.17 4.38 -1.19
CA ALA A 288 -0.66 4.12 0.15
C ALA A 288 0.27 5.23 0.65
N CYS A 289 1.21 5.71 -0.20
CA CYS A 289 2.11 6.81 0.15
C CYS A 289 1.37 8.09 0.54
N LYS A 290 0.24 8.37 -0.12
CA LYS A 290 -0.55 9.58 0.11
C LYS A 290 -1.47 9.49 1.33
N HIS A 291 -2.02 8.31 1.59
CA HIS A 291 -3.11 8.13 2.58
C HIS A 291 -2.71 7.38 3.86
N LEU A 292 -1.57 6.68 3.87
CA LEU A 292 -1.07 5.96 5.05
C LEU A 292 0.18 6.64 5.62
N VAL A 293 0.22 6.75 6.95
CA VAL A 293 1.39 7.24 7.69
C VAL A 293 2.29 6.04 8.02
N ASP A 294 3.57 6.13 7.69
CA ASP A 294 4.56 5.10 8.06
C ASP A 294 5.10 5.40 9.48
N PRO A 295 4.92 4.50 10.46
CA PRO A 295 5.39 4.69 11.83
C PRO A 295 6.89 5.00 11.94
N LEU A 296 7.71 4.49 11.02
CA LEU A 296 9.17 4.74 11.03
C LEU A 296 9.54 6.14 10.53
N HIS A 297 8.63 6.85 9.85
CA HIS A 297 8.90 8.16 9.23
C HIS A 297 8.13 9.32 9.90
N VAL A 298 7.49 9.07 11.05
CA VAL A 298 6.75 10.08 11.82
C VAL A 298 7.62 11.29 12.23
N GLY A 299 8.95 11.16 12.20
CA GLY A 299 9.90 12.25 12.46
C GLY A 299 10.40 13.06 11.26
N SER A 300 10.18 12.64 10.01
CA SER A 300 10.82 13.27 8.82
C SER A 300 9.86 13.81 7.77
N SER A 301 8.55 13.61 7.91
CA SER A 301 7.51 14.10 6.99
C SER A 301 6.91 15.45 7.43
N GLY A 302 7.78 16.39 7.82
CA GLY A 302 7.40 17.72 8.30
C GLY A 302 8.33 18.81 7.77
N VAL A 303 8.71 18.74 6.49
CA VAL A 303 9.42 19.84 5.82
C VAL A 303 8.69 20.19 4.52
N GLU A 304 7.48 20.69 4.66
CA GLU A 304 6.94 21.66 3.72
C GLU A 304 6.48 22.87 4.54
N ASN A 305 7.23 23.95 4.36
CA ASN A 305 7.06 25.31 4.91
C ASN A 305 7.36 25.49 6.40
N GLY A 306 8.49 26.15 6.66
CA GLY A 306 8.97 26.53 7.98
C GLY A 306 8.00 27.47 8.70
N VAL A 307 7.27 26.91 9.66
CA VAL A 307 6.89 27.55 10.91
C VAL A 307 6.99 26.47 11.99
N LEU A 308 7.76 26.73 13.04
CA LEU A 308 7.85 25.88 14.23
C LEU A 308 6.47 25.83 14.91
N HIS A 309 5.63 24.87 14.50
CA HIS A 309 4.44 24.51 15.25
C HIS A 309 4.75 23.25 16.07
N GLN A 310 4.83 23.46 17.39
CA GLN A 310 4.74 22.44 18.42
C GLN A 310 3.61 21.44 18.08
N PRO A 311 3.79 20.12 18.29
CA PRO A 311 2.76 19.15 17.93
C PRO A 311 1.45 19.50 18.66
N PRO A 312 0.34 19.72 17.94
CA PRO A 312 -0.93 20.01 18.59
C PRO A 312 -1.32 18.79 19.41
N GLN A 313 -1.65 19.01 20.68
CA GLN A 313 -2.27 17.99 21.53
C GLN A 313 -3.61 17.58 20.88
N LYS A 314 -3.59 16.54 20.04
CA LYS A 314 -4.80 15.94 19.49
C LYS A 314 -5.45 15.15 20.60
N SER A 315 -6.74 15.37 20.84
CA SER A 315 -7.54 14.58 21.78
C SER A 315 -7.49 13.09 21.39
N ALA A 316 -7.43 12.18 22.38
CA ALA A 316 -7.39 10.73 22.15
C ALA A 316 -8.48 10.20 21.18
N ALA A 317 -9.68 10.78 21.22
CA ALA A 317 -10.78 10.42 20.32
C ALA A 317 -10.51 10.77 18.83
N ALA A 318 -9.78 11.86 18.57
CA ALA A 318 -9.39 12.26 17.22
C ALA A 318 -8.29 11.35 16.66
N GLU A 319 -7.38 10.90 17.52
CA GLU A 319 -6.34 9.92 17.17
C GLU A 319 -6.93 8.54 16.86
N GLU A 320 -7.86 8.06 17.68
CA GLU A 320 -8.58 6.81 17.45
C GLU A 320 -9.35 6.83 16.12
N THR A 321 -9.99 7.95 15.79
CA THR A 321 -10.70 8.14 14.51
C THR A 321 -9.73 8.09 13.31
N LEU A 322 -8.54 8.67 13.44
CA LEU A 322 -7.51 8.64 12.39
C LEU A 322 -6.95 7.22 12.20
N VAL A 323 -6.67 6.50 13.28
CA VAL A 323 -6.23 5.10 13.24
C VAL A 323 -7.29 4.22 12.60
N ALA A 324 -8.57 4.39 12.94
CA ALA A 324 -9.67 3.67 12.32
C ALA A 324 -9.77 3.96 10.81
N LYS A 325 -9.54 5.21 10.38
CA LYS A 325 -9.49 5.58 8.96
C LYS A 325 -8.30 4.91 8.25
N GLN A 326 -7.10 4.94 8.84
CA GLN A 326 -5.92 4.28 8.27
C GLN A 326 -6.12 2.76 8.16
N ARG A 327 -6.74 2.13 9.16
CA ARG A 327 -7.09 0.70 9.13
C ARG A 327 -7.98 0.36 7.93
N ARG A 328 -9.06 1.12 7.71
CA ARG A 328 -9.97 0.92 6.57
C ARG A 328 -9.26 1.07 5.23
N VAL A 329 -8.41 2.08 5.09
CA VAL A 329 -7.63 2.31 3.87
C VAL A 329 -6.66 1.16 3.61
N LEU A 330 -5.92 0.74 4.63
CA LEU A 330 -4.96 -0.36 4.54
C LEU A 330 -5.63 -1.69 4.17
N GLU A 331 -6.71 -2.07 4.86
CA GLU A 331 -7.45 -3.30 4.58
C GLU A 331 -7.99 -3.29 3.15
N SER A 332 -8.52 -2.15 2.69
CA SER A 332 -8.94 -1.97 1.31
C SER A 332 -7.79 -2.16 0.32
N ILE A 333 -6.62 -1.55 0.56
CA ILE A 333 -5.43 -1.72 -0.30
C ILE A 333 -5.05 -3.19 -0.40
N VAL A 334 -4.95 -3.89 0.73
CA VAL A 334 -4.56 -5.31 0.78
C VAL A 334 -5.52 -6.21 -0.01
N THR A 335 -6.83 -5.92 0.01
CA THR A 335 -7.81 -6.69 -0.80
C THR A 335 -7.70 -6.46 -2.31
N MET A 336 -7.08 -5.34 -2.73
CA MET A 336 -6.89 -5.00 -4.14
C MET A 336 -5.56 -5.49 -4.73
N ILE A 337 -4.58 -5.89 -3.89
CA ILE A 337 -3.30 -6.41 -4.36
C ILE A 337 -3.53 -7.64 -5.25
N PRO A 338 -3.08 -7.65 -6.51
CA PRO A 338 -3.22 -8.83 -7.36
C PRO A 338 -2.45 -10.02 -6.78
N GLY A 339 -2.98 -11.24 -6.96
CA GLY A 339 -2.38 -12.45 -6.39
C GLY A 339 -1.12 -12.94 -7.10
N GLU A 340 -0.78 -12.36 -8.25
CA GLU A 340 0.39 -12.74 -9.04
C GLU A 340 1.69 -12.22 -8.40
N PRO A 341 2.75 -13.04 -8.32
CA PRO A 341 4.03 -12.60 -7.77
C PRO A 341 4.61 -11.45 -8.61
N GLY A 342 5.23 -10.48 -7.96
CA GLY A 342 5.78 -9.29 -8.62
C GLY A 342 4.76 -8.20 -8.97
N SER A 343 3.49 -8.37 -8.59
CA SER A 343 2.47 -7.31 -8.74
C SER A 343 2.78 -6.08 -7.88
N VAL A 344 3.39 -6.29 -6.73
CA VAL A 344 3.92 -5.26 -5.82
C VAL A 344 5.30 -5.72 -5.36
N THR A 345 6.10 -4.84 -4.75
CA THR A 345 7.43 -5.21 -4.22
C THR A 345 7.37 -5.75 -2.79
N GLY A 346 8.35 -6.56 -2.40
CA GLY A 346 8.44 -7.12 -1.04
C GLY A 346 8.60 -6.03 0.02
N ARG A 347 9.31 -4.96 -0.35
CA ARG A 347 9.46 -3.75 0.48
C ARG A 347 8.14 -3.05 0.73
N PHE A 348 7.30 -2.92 -0.29
CA PHE A 348 5.98 -2.32 -0.13
C PHE A 348 5.09 -3.17 0.78
N LEU A 349 5.11 -4.50 0.62
CA LEU A 349 4.37 -5.42 1.48
C LEU A 349 4.82 -5.35 2.94
N LEU A 350 6.13 -5.29 3.19
CA LEU A 350 6.69 -5.11 4.54
C LEU A 350 6.33 -3.74 5.13
N ARG A 351 6.32 -2.68 4.32
CA ARG A 351 5.80 -1.37 4.75
C ARG A 351 4.32 -1.44 5.13
N LEU A 352 3.49 -2.10 4.33
CA LEU A 352 2.08 -2.31 4.68
C LEU A 352 1.94 -3.13 5.96
N LEU A 353 2.79 -4.14 6.20
CA LEU A 353 2.81 -4.93 7.43
C LEU A 353 3.19 -4.08 8.66
N ARG A 354 4.13 -3.13 8.52
CA ARG A 354 4.45 -2.15 9.56
C ARG A 354 3.23 -1.30 9.93
N VAL A 355 2.56 -0.74 8.93
CA VAL A 355 1.33 0.05 9.15
C VAL A 355 0.24 -0.84 9.75
N ALA A 356 0.12 -2.09 9.30
CA ALA A 356 -0.86 -3.06 9.81
C ALA A 356 -0.68 -3.35 11.30
N ASN A 357 0.57 -3.46 11.75
CA ASN A 357 0.90 -3.65 13.15
C ASN A 357 0.48 -2.42 13.96
N TYR A 358 0.88 -1.23 13.50
CA TYR A 358 0.57 0.04 14.17
C TYR A 358 -0.94 0.27 14.34
N VAL A 359 -1.74 0.06 13.29
CA VAL A 359 -3.19 0.29 13.33
C VAL A 359 -3.98 -0.91 13.86
N SER A 360 -3.32 -2.01 14.24
CA SER A 360 -3.95 -3.26 14.69
C SER A 360 -5.06 -3.75 13.75
N THR A 361 -4.70 -4.13 12.51
CA THR A 361 -5.65 -4.68 11.53
C THR A 361 -6.17 -6.07 11.90
N SER A 362 -7.18 -6.56 11.17
CA SER A 362 -7.63 -7.95 11.29
C SER A 362 -6.51 -8.99 11.10
N SER A 363 -6.67 -10.15 11.74
CA SER A 363 -5.72 -11.27 11.63
C SER A 363 -5.61 -11.80 10.21
N SER A 364 -6.68 -11.74 9.41
CA SER A 364 -6.68 -12.15 8.00
C SER A 364 -5.83 -11.22 7.13
N THR A 365 -5.97 -9.89 7.31
CA THR A 365 -5.15 -8.89 6.61
C THR A 365 -3.66 -9.06 6.96
N ARG A 366 -3.35 -9.21 8.26
CA ARG A 366 -1.96 -9.46 8.70
C ARG A 366 -1.42 -10.76 8.11
N ALA A 367 -2.18 -11.85 8.16
CA ALA A 367 -1.75 -13.12 7.60
C ALA A 367 -1.55 -13.05 6.08
N GLN A 368 -2.39 -12.31 5.35
CA GLN A 368 -2.20 -12.11 3.91
C GLN A 368 -0.90 -11.35 3.62
N LEU A 369 -0.63 -10.27 4.35
CA LEU A 369 0.61 -9.50 4.21
C LEU A 369 1.85 -10.33 4.51
N ILE A 370 1.83 -11.14 5.58
CA ILE A 370 2.93 -12.06 5.92
C ILE A 370 3.18 -13.04 4.78
N ARG A 371 2.12 -13.66 4.23
CA ARG A 371 2.26 -14.60 3.12
C ARG A 371 2.82 -13.95 1.86
N GLN A 372 2.29 -12.79 1.48
CA GLN A 372 2.74 -12.08 0.30
C GLN A 372 4.18 -11.57 0.48
N ALA A 373 4.51 -10.95 1.62
CA ALA A 373 5.86 -10.47 1.90
C ALA A 373 6.89 -11.61 1.92
N GLY A 374 6.53 -12.75 2.53
CA GLY A 374 7.38 -13.93 2.56
C GLY A 374 7.64 -14.54 1.18
N SER A 375 6.75 -14.33 0.20
CA SER A 375 6.92 -14.88 -1.16
C SER A 375 7.97 -14.16 -2.01
N GLN A 376 8.41 -12.98 -1.58
CA GLN A 376 9.33 -12.10 -2.32
C GLN A 376 10.27 -11.37 -1.34
N LEU A 377 10.66 -12.09 -0.28
CA LEU A 377 11.51 -11.57 0.78
C LEU A 377 12.93 -11.22 0.27
N ASP A 378 13.35 -11.81 -0.84
CA ASP A 378 14.64 -11.55 -1.49
C ASP A 378 14.74 -10.15 -2.14
N GLU A 379 13.62 -9.42 -2.26
CA GLU A 379 13.58 -8.02 -2.69
C GLU A 379 13.74 -7.02 -1.54
N ALA A 380 13.63 -7.48 -0.30
CA ALA A 380 13.62 -6.65 0.91
C ALA A 380 15.03 -6.18 1.31
N ARG A 381 15.09 -5.24 2.27
CA ARG A 381 16.28 -4.91 3.05
C ARG A 381 16.07 -5.33 4.51
N ALA A 382 17.16 -5.49 5.26
CA ALA A 382 17.07 -5.78 6.69
C ALA A 382 16.25 -4.73 7.46
N ALA A 383 16.40 -3.46 7.10
CA ALA A 383 15.61 -2.36 7.65
C ALA A 383 14.10 -2.51 7.40
N ASP A 384 13.68 -3.21 6.35
CA ASP A 384 12.26 -3.40 6.06
C ASP A 384 11.59 -4.42 6.99
N LEU A 385 12.36 -5.33 7.59
CA LEU A 385 11.93 -6.32 8.58
C LEU A 385 11.80 -5.74 10.00
N LEU A 386 12.23 -4.49 10.21
CA LEU A 386 12.07 -3.77 11.47
C LEU A 386 10.62 -3.30 11.60
N ILE A 387 9.79 -4.16 12.20
CA ILE A 387 8.36 -3.90 12.39
C ILE A 387 8.15 -3.41 13.82
N PRO A 388 7.78 -2.14 14.08
CA PRO A 388 7.63 -1.64 15.45
C PRO A 388 6.51 -2.34 16.21
N LEU A 389 6.66 -2.53 17.53
CA LEU A 389 5.54 -2.93 18.39
C LEU A 389 4.54 -1.78 18.52
N PRO A 390 3.22 -2.06 18.59
CA PRO A 390 2.23 -1.01 18.84
C PRO A 390 2.39 -0.36 20.22
N SER A 391 2.84 -1.15 21.20
CA SER A 391 2.99 -0.72 22.60
C SER A 391 4.25 0.13 22.83
N ASP A 392 5.29 -0.07 22.03
CA ASP A 392 6.58 0.60 22.16
C ASP A 392 7.26 0.72 20.79
N PRO A 393 7.27 1.92 20.18
CA PRO A 393 7.88 2.15 18.87
C PRO A 393 9.41 1.95 18.83
N GLN A 394 10.09 1.87 19.98
CA GLN A 394 11.53 1.63 20.05
C GLN A 394 11.89 0.14 20.00
N THR A 395 10.91 -0.75 20.16
CA THR A 395 11.10 -2.20 20.08
C THR A 395 10.45 -2.78 18.83
N TYR A 396 11.01 -3.90 18.35
CA TYR A 396 10.59 -4.54 17.11
C TYR A 396 9.84 -5.86 17.36
N ASP A 397 8.75 -6.07 16.63
CA ASP A 397 7.95 -7.30 16.58
C ASP A 397 8.73 -8.34 15.78
N VAL A 398 9.67 -8.97 16.49
CA VAL A 398 10.48 -10.07 15.99
C VAL A 398 9.61 -11.24 15.50
N GLY A 399 8.46 -11.48 16.13
CA GLY A 399 7.55 -12.54 15.72
C GLY A 399 6.94 -12.29 14.33
N ALA A 400 6.72 -11.03 13.95
CA ALA A 400 6.30 -10.69 12.59
C ALA A 400 7.40 -11.01 11.55
N ALA A 401 8.64 -10.63 11.84
CA ALA A 401 9.78 -10.92 10.95
C ALA A 401 10.03 -12.43 10.82
N GLU A 402 9.93 -13.16 11.93
CA GLU A 402 9.99 -14.62 11.97
C GLU A 402 8.87 -15.24 11.11
N ALA A 403 7.62 -14.82 11.27
CA ALA A 403 6.51 -15.35 10.49
C ALA A 403 6.66 -15.10 8.97
N VAL A 404 7.25 -13.96 8.58
CA VAL A 404 7.57 -13.67 7.17
C VAL A 404 8.66 -14.63 6.66
N LEU A 405 9.72 -14.86 7.44
CA LEU A 405 10.78 -15.79 7.12
C LEU A 405 10.26 -17.24 7.04
N GLU A 406 9.45 -17.68 8.01
CA GLU A 406 8.84 -19.02 8.01
C GLU A 406 8.02 -19.24 6.73
N HIS A 407 7.25 -18.24 6.31
CA HIS A 407 6.49 -18.34 5.08
C HIS A 407 7.39 -18.46 3.85
N PHE A 408 8.49 -17.70 3.79
CA PHE A 408 9.49 -17.84 2.73
C PHE A 408 10.05 -19.28 2.73
N LEU A 409 10.53 -19.78 3.87
CA LEU A 409 11.11 -21.12 4.00
C LEU A 409 10.14 -22.26 3.65
N ALA A 410 8.84 -22.10 3.95
CA ALA A 410 7.82 -23.07 3.58
C ALA A 410 7.69 -23.26 2.05
N GLN A 411 8.07 -22.26 1.26
CA GLN A 411 8.07 -22.36 -0.20
C GLN A 411 9.22 -23.23 -0.71
N PHE A 412 10.35 -23.26 -0.01
CA PHE A 412 11.53 -24.07 -0.33
C PHE A 412 11.36 -25.56 -0.11
N GLN A 413 10.38 -25.95 0.69
CA GLN A 413 10.09 -27.36 0.95
C GLN A 413 9.28 -28.00 -0.19
N ARG A 414 8.78 -27.21 -1.15
CA ARG A 414 7.97 -27.72 -2.27
C ARG A 414 8.85 -28.26 -3.40
N PRO A 415 8.49 -29.40 -4.01
CA PRO A 415 9.19 -29.90 -5.20
C PRO A 415 9.04 -28.91 -6.37
N THR A 416 10.16 -28.38 -6.87
CA THR A 416 10.19 -27.46 -8.02
C THR A 416 11.14 -27.94 -9.12
N ALA A 417 10.86 -27.50 -10.35
CA ALA A 417 11.69 -27.76 -11.54
C ALA A 417 13.12 -27.21 -11.37
N ALA A 418 14.08 -27.70 -12.15
CA ALA A 418 15.50 -27.37 -11.97
C ALA A 418 15.79 -25.86 -12.08
N ASP A 419 15.16 -25.15 -13.03
CA ASP A 419 15.34 -23.70 -13.19
C ASP A 419 14.78 -22.91 -12.01
N GLU A 420 13.62 -23.34 -11.50
CA GLU A 420 13.00 -22.73 -10.33
C GLU A 420 13.86 -22.97 -9.09
N ARG A 421 14.42 -24.17 -8.95
CA ARG A 421 15.37 -24.50 -7.88
C ARG A 421 16.59 -23.58 -7.89
N ARG A 422 17.16 -23.25 -9.06
CA ARG A 422 18.28 -22.30 -9.17
C ARG A 422 17.88 -20.89 -8.73
N ARG A 423 16.72 -20.39 -9.18
CA ARG A 423 16.21 -19.07 -8.75
C ARG A 423 15.98 -19.03 -7.25
N MET A 424 15.37 -20.08 -6.72
CA MET A 424 15.13 -20.25 -5.30
C MET A 424 16.45 -20.25 -4.51
N SER A 425 17.47 -21.00 -4.93
CA SER A 425 18.78 -20.97 -4.28
C SER A 425 19.38 -19.56 -4.22
N ALA A 426 19.34 -18.81 -5.31
CA ALA A 426 19.81 -17.41 -5.32
C ALA A 426 18.97 -16.50 -4.41
N ALA A 427 17.65 -16.72 -4.34
CA ALA A 427 16.78 -16.01 -3.41
C ALA A 427 17.11 -16.38 -1.94
N MET A 428 17.38 -17.65 -1.64
CA MET A 428 17.76 -18.12 -0.31
C MET A 428 19.05 -17.45 0.18
N GLU A 429 20.08 -17.39 -0.67
CA GLU A 429 21.35 -16.74 -0.33
C GLU A 429 21.14 -15.24 -0.01
N LYS A 430 20.29 -14.55 -0.79
CA LYS A 430 19.94 -13.14 -0.51
C LYS A 430 19.19 -13.01 0.82
N VAL A 431 18.20 -13.86 1.07
CA VAL A 431 17.41 -13.83 2.31
C VAL A 431 18.28 -14.15 3.52
N ALA A 432 19.20 -15.11 3.42
CA ALA A 432 20.15 -15.41 4.49
C ALA A 432 20.98 -14.17 4.86
N ARG A 433 21.49 -13.45 3.86
CA ARG A 433 22.20 -12.18 4.09
C ARG A 433 21.33 -11.08 4.69
N ILE A 434 20.10 -10.91 4.18
CA ILE A 434 19.14 -9.92 4.71
C ILE A 434 18.84 -10.22 6.18
N PHE A 435 18.66 -11.49 6.52
CA PHE A 435 18.34 -11.91 7.87
C PHE A 435 19.54 -11.82 8.81
N ASP A 436 20.75 -12.12 8.35
CA ASP A 436 21.97 -11.91 9.13
C ASP A 436 22.19 -10.40 9.42
N GLU A 437 21.90 -9.51 8.46
CA GLU A 437 21.92 -8.06 8.69
C GLU A 437 20.79 -7.59 9.65
N TYR A 438 19.62 -8.22 9.59
CA TYR A 438 18.55 -8.02 10.57
C TYR A 438 18.99 -8.46 11.98
N LEU A 439 19.60 -9.64 12.13
CA LEU A 439 20.16 -10.13 13.38
C LEU A 439 21.20 -9.18 13.97
N ARG A 440 22.05 -8.57 13.13
CA ARG A 440 23.01 -7.54 13.56
C ARG A 440 22.31 -6.32 14.17
N THR A 441 21.16 -5.94 13.63
CA THR A 441 20.37 -4.81 14.15
C THR A 441 19.70 -5.17 15.48
N ILE A 442 19.11 -6.36 15.57
CA ILE A 442 18.51 -6.88 16.82
C ILE A 442 19.58 -7.05 17.91
N ALA A 443 20.80 -7.42 17.54
CA ALA A 443 21.90 -7.57 18.49
C ALA A 443 22.37 -6.27 19.16
N LEU A 444 21.94 -5.11 18.66
CA LEU A 444 22.23 -3.81 19.28
C LEU A 444 21.30 -3.50 20.48
N ASP A 445 20.18 -4.21 20.59
CA ASP A 445 19.24 -4.04 21.70
C ASP A 445 19.75 -4.79 22.95
N ARG A 446 20.18 -4.01 23.95
CA ARG A 446 20.77 -4.50 25.21
C ARG A 446 19.80 -5.29 26.07
N ASP A 447 18.50 -5.11 25.88
CA ASP A 447 17.47 -5.82 26.62
C ASP A 447 17.01 -7.08 25.88
N PHE A 448 17.54 -7.35 24.68
CA PHE A 448 17.14 -8.49 23.87
C PHE A 448 17.62 -9.82 24.47
N PRO A 449 16.72 -10.76 24.82
CA PRO A 449 17.10 -11.99 25.51
C PRO A 449 17.88 -12.99 24.65
N VAL A 450 18.93 -13.60 25.23
CA VAL A 450 19.80 -14.57 24.52
C VAL A 450 19.04 -15.77 23.99
N GLY A 451 18.01 -16.24 24.73
CA GLY A 451 17.17 -17.34 24.28
C GLY A 451 16.43 -17.04 22.98
N LYS A 452 15.90 -15.81 22.84
CA LYS A 452 15.22 -15.35 21.63
C LYS A 452 16.21 -15.12 20.49
N PHE A 453 17.41 -14.59 20.79
CA PHE A 453 18.44 -14.39 19.78
C PHE A 453 18.91 -15.72 19.16
N VAL A 454 19.16 -16.73 19.98
CA VAL A 454 19.52 -18.07 19.50
C VAL A 454 18.39 -18.67 18.65
N HIS A 455 17.14 -18.53 19.10
CA HIS A 455 15.97 -19.00 18.33
C HIS A 455 15.92 -18.38 16.93
N LEU A 456 16.13 -17.06 16.81
CA LEU A 456 16.16 -16.39 15.51
C LEU A 456 17.27 -16.92 14.59
N VAL A 457 18.46 -17.15 15.13
CA VAL A 457 19.57 -17.73 14.34
C VAL A 457 19.17 -19.10 13.78
N GLU A 458 18.50 -19.91 14.61
CA GLU A 458 18.03 -21.27 14.30
C GLU A 458 16.83 -21.31 13.32
N CYS A 459 16.10 -20.21 13.13
CA CYS A 459 15.01 -20.13 12.14
C CYS A 459 15.50 -20.39 10.71
N LEU A 460 16.74 -20.00 10.39
CA LEU A 460 17.36 -20.28 9.08
C LEU A 460 18.14 -21.60 9.12
N PRO A 461 17.87 -22.56 8.20
CA PRO A 461 18.59 -23.82 8.16
C PRO A 461 20.05 -23.62 7.71
N ASP A 462 20.96 -24.48 8.15
CA ASP A 462 22.39 -24.40 7.83
C ASP A 462 22.69 -24.39 6.32
N ILE A 463 21.83 -25.01 5.51
CA ILE A 463 21.97 -25.04 4.05
C ILE A 463 21.67 -23.69 3.39
N ALA A 464 20.95 -22.79 4.07
CA ALA A 464 20.64 -21.46 3.55
C ALA A 464 21.86 -20.54 3.54
N ARG A 465 22.81 -20.77 4.45
CA ARG A 465 24.03 -19.97 4.60
C ARG A 465 25.19 -20.60 3.83
N SER A 466 25.62 -19.93 2.76
CA SER A 466 26.84 -20.25 2.00
C SER A 466 28.10 -20.10 2.85
N ASP A 467 28.12 -19.04 3.66
CA ASP A 467 29.18 -18.65 4.59
C ASP A 467 28.55 -18.17 5.90
N HIS A 468 29.36 -18.06 6.96
CA HIS A 468 28.90 -17.65 8.29
C HIS A 468 29.42 -16.27 8.69
N ASP A 469 29.89 -15.45 7.74
CA ASP A 469 30.52 -14.17 8.05
C ASP A 469 29.50 -13.20 8.67
N GLY A 470 28.33 -13.06 8.03
CA GLY A 470 27.22 -12.24 8.53
C GLY A 470 26.77 -12.66 9.94
N LEU A 471 26.58 -13.97 10.13
CA LEU A 471 26.23 -14.56 11.42
C LEU A 471 27.31 -14.31 12.50
N TYR A 472 28.59 -14.45 12.16
CA TYR A 472 29.68 -14.12 13.10
C TYR A 472 29.59 -12.67 13.56
N TYR A 473 29.42 -11.72 12.64
CA TYR A 473 29.29 -10.31 13.01
C TYR A 473 28.05 -10.04 13.89
N ALA A 474 26.93 -10.71 13.63
CA ALA A 474 25.73 -10.59 14.47
C ALA A 474 26.00 -11.08 15.91
N ILE A 475 26.62 -12.26 16.04
CA ILE A 475 26.99 -12.83 17.34
C ILE A 475 28.04 -11.96 18.03
N ASP A 476 29.02 -11.44 17.30
CA ASP A 476 30.05 -10.58 17.89
C ASP A 476 29.48 -9.27 18.43
N ILE A 477 28.55 -8.65 17.69
CA ILE A 477 27.81 -7.46 18.17
C ILE A 477 27.02 -7.82 19.43
N TYR A 478 26.33 -8.96 19.45
CA TYR A 478 25.58 -9.43 20.61
C TYR A 478 26.51 -9.64 21.83
N LEU A 479 27.65 -10.31 21.65
CA LEU A 479 28.65 -10.46 22.71
C LEU A 479 29.23 -9.11 23.19
N LYS A 480 29.22 -8.09 22.33
CA LYS A 480 29.65 -6.72 22.67
C LYS A 480 28.65 -6.02 23.57
N GLU A 481 27.39 -5.99 23.17
CA GLU A 481 26.34 -5.20 23.83
C GLU A 481 25.79 -5.89 25.08
N HIS A 482 26.07 -7.19 25.24
CA HIS A 482 25.68 -7.97 26.43
C HIS A 482 26.90 -8.53 27.19
N PRO A 483 27.72 -7.66 27.85
CA PRO A 483 28.91 -8.11 28.59
C PRO A 483 28.57 -9.02 29.78
N GLU A 484 27.36 -8.90 30.33
CA GLU A 484 26.85 -9.67 31.47
C GLU A 484 26.54 -11.15 31.15
N LEU A 485 26.68 -11.58 29.88
CA LEU A 485 26.39 -12.96 29.47
C LEU A 485 27.22 -13.99 30.22
N SER A 486 26.56 -15.06 30.66
CA SER A 486 27.22 -16.19 31.31
C SER A 486 28.21 -16.89 30.38
N LYS A 487 29.24 -17.55 30.94
CA LYS A 487 30.17 -18.37 30.16
C LYS A 487 29.45 -19.46 29.35
N ALA A 488 28.33 -19.97 29.87
CA ALA A 488 27.51 -20.98 29.19
C ALA A 488 26.78 -20.39 27.97
N ASP A 489 26.24 -19.18 28.08
CA ASP A 489 25.53 -18.51 26.98
C ASP A 489 26.48 -18.06 25.87
N ARG A 490 27.66 -17.52 26.23
CA ARG A 490 28.71 -17.21 25.25
C ARG A 490 29.10 -18.47 24.47
N LYS A 491 29.28 -19.59 25.17
CA LYS A 491 29.55 -20.90 24.54
C LYS A 491 28.39 -21.37 23.66
N ARG A 492 27.14 -21.13 24.05
CA ARG A 492 25.96 -21.49 23.26
C ARG A 492 25.91 -20.70 21.95
N LEU A 493 26.11 -19.37 22.01
CA LEU A 493 26.12 -18.51 20.83
C LEU A 493 27.23 -18.89 19.86
N CYS A 494 28.47 -19.01 20.34
CA CYS A 494 29.62 -19.32 19.47
C CYS A 494 29.56 -20.74 18.85
N ARG A 495 28.71 -21.64 19.35
CA ARG A 495 28.49 -22.97 18.75
C ARG A 495 27.63 -22.92 17.49
N LEU A 496 26.87 -21.84 17.27
CA LEU A 496 26.04 -21.65 16.07
C LEU A 496 26.88 -21.33 14.83
N ILE A 497 28.16 -21.00 15.01
CA ILE A 497 29.08 -20.64 13.94
C ILE A 497 29.84 -21.89 13.47
N ASP A 498 29.63 -22.29 12.21
CA ASP A 498 30.50 -23.25 11.55
C ASP A 498 31.81 -22.55 11.15
N CYS A 499 32.87 -22.85 11.91
CA CYS A 499 34.21 -22.28 11.71
C CYS A 499 34.78 -22.56 10.32
N ARG A 500 34.30 -23.59 9.60
CA ARG A 500 34.75 -23.93 8.24
C ARG A 500 34.14 -23.04 7.15
N LYS A 501 33.00 -22.42 7.46
CA LYS A 501 32.23 -21.53 6.58
C LYS A 501 32.61 -20.05 6.74
N LEU A 502 33.57 -19.73 7.61
CA LEU A 502 34.09 -18.37 7.73
C LEU A 502 35.13 -18.09 6.64
N SER A 503 35.08 -16.91 6.04
CA SER A 503 36.14 -16.41 5.16
C SER A 503 37.45 -16.22 5.93
N PRO A 504 38.61 -16.22 5.25
CA PRO A 504 39.92 -16.08 5.90
C PRO A 504 40.03 -14.82 6.77
N ASP A 505 39.54 -13.69 6.25
CA ASP A 505 39.60 -12.40 6.93
C ASP A 505 38.75 -12.39 8.21
N VAL A 506 37.52 -12.88 8.13
CA VAL A 506 36.61 -12.96 9.27
C VAL A 506 37.11 -13.98 10.30
N ARG A 507 37.73 -15.08 9.85
CA ARG A 507 38.35 -16.05 10.73
C ARG A 507 39.52 -15.46 11.51
N ALA A 508 40.38 -14.67 10.87
CA ALA A 508 41.48 -13.97 11.54
C ALA A 508 40.95 -13.00 12.61
N GLN A 509 39.88 -12.25 12.30
CA GLN A 509 39.20 -11.39 13.26
C GLN A 509 38.61 -12.19 14.44
N ALA A 510 37.98 -13.34 14.16
CA ALA A 510 37.40 -14.21 15.18
C ALA A 510 38.45 -14.83 16.11
N ILE A 511 39.65 -15.13 15.60
CA ILE A 511 40.79 -15.61 16.40
C ILE A 511 41.29 -14.52 17.34
N ALA A 512 41.33 -13.27 16.87
CA ALA A 512 41.76 -12.11 17.66
C ALA A 512 40.69 -11.61 18.66
N ASN A 513 39.49 -12.20 18.64
CA ASN A 513 38.37 -11.73 19.44
C ASN A 513 38.38 -12.30 20.87
N ASP A 514 38.80 -11.48 21.84
CA ASP A 514 38.89 -11.85 23.25
C ASP A 514 37.53 -12.21 23.91
N ARG A 515 36.40 -11.90 23.29
CA ARG A 515 35.06 -12.25 23.80
C ARG A 515 34.67 -13.69 23.51
N MET A 516 35.36 -14.35 22.57
CA MET A 516 35.08 -15.71 22.14
C MET A 516 35.59 -16.74 23.16
N PRO A 517 34.88 -17.85 23.39
CA PRO A 517 35.39 -18.96 24.19
C PRO A 517 36.68 -19.56 23.59
N LEU A 518 37.66 -19.88 24.44
CA LEU A 518 38.94 -20.50 24.02
C LEU A 518 38.75 -21.73 23.13
N ARG A 519 37.74 -22.56 23.43
CA ARG A 519 37.42 -23.75 22.62
C ARG A 519 37.10 -23.38 21.17
N THR A 520 36.38 -22.29 20.92
CA THR A 520 36.04 -21.83 19.57
C THR A 520 37.28 -21.26 18.88
N ILE A 521 38.13 -20.51 19.59
CA ILE A 521 39.41 -20.00 19.06
C ILE A 521 40.31 -21.15 18.61
N VAL A 522 40.45 -22.21 19.42
CA VAL A 522 41.24 -23.40 19.05
C VAL A 522 40.66 -24.09 17.81
N GLN A 523 39.34 -24.18 17.68
CA GLN A 523 38.70 -24.73 16.48
C GLN A 523 39.00 -23.88 15.22
N LEU A 524 38.96 -22.56 15.34
CA LEU A 524 39.28 -21.64 14.24
C LEU A 524 40.76 -21.78 13.80
N LEU A 525 41.68 -21.85 14.75
CA LEU A 525 43.11 -22.09 14.49
C LEU A 525 43.36 -23.44 13.81
N PHE A 526 42.63 -24.48 14.22
CA PHE A 526 42.73 -25.80 13.59
C PHE A 526 42.27 -25.76 12.12
N VAL A 527 41.14 -25.11 11.82
CA VAL A 527 40.65 -24.92 10.45
C VAL A 527 41.63 -24.11 9.59
N GLU A 528 42.28 -23.10 10.18
CA GLU A 528 43.34 -22.32 9.52
C GLU A 528 44.55 -23.20 9.18
N GLN A 529 44.98 -24.05 10.11
CA GLN A 529 46.08 -24.98 9.90
C GLN A 529 45.77 -26.03 8.83
N GLU A 530 44.55 -26.60 8.81
CA GLU A 530 44.13 -27.57 7.78
C GLU A 530 44.19 -26.95 6.37
N ARG A 531 43.74 -25.70 6.21
CA ARG A 531 43.73 -25.03 4.90
C ARG A 531 45.12 -24.60 4.43
N THR A 532 46.00 -24.17 5.34
CA THR A 532 47.39 -23.82 5.00
C THR A 532 48.19 -25.07 4.61
N ILE A 533 48.01 -26.20 5.30
CA ILE A 533 48.61 -27.49 4.92
C ILE A 533 48.02 -28.00 3.59
N GLY A 534 46.70 -27.88 3.40
CA GLY A 534 46.04 -28.28 2.15
C GLY A 534 46.44 -27.45 0.92
N ALA A 535 46.67 -26.15 1.10
CA ALA A 535 47.20 -25.27 0.05
C ALA A 535 48.68 -25.55 -0.26
N ALA A 536 49.49 -25.87 0.77
CA ALA A 536 50.88 -26.28 0.60
C ALA A 536 51.03 -27.67 -0.04
N GLY A 537 50.07 -28.58 0.15
CA GLY A 537 50.05 -29.91 -0.46
C GLY A 537 49.57 -29.95 -1.92
N GLY A 538 48.98 -28.86 -2.42
CA GLY A 538 48.47 -28.73 -3.80
C GLY A 538 49.41 -28.00 -4.77
N SER A 539 50.61 -27.61 -4.32
CA SER A 539 51.57 -26.87 -5.15
C SER A 539 52.99 -27.38 -4.90
N HIS A 540 53.27 -28.61 -5.35
CA HIS A 540 54.62 -28.99 -5.74
C HIS A 540 54.82 -28.75 -7.24
N ALA A 541 54.85 -27.46 -7.62
CA ALA A 541 55.72 -26.94 -8.67
C ALA A 541 55.70 -25.40 -8.63
N ALA A 542 56.89 -24.83 -8.46
CA ALA A 542 57.27 -23.42 -8.61
C ALA A 542 57.10 -22.46 -7.41
N ASP A 543 58.26 -22.29 -6.76
CA ASP A 543 58.90 -21.04 -6.33
C ASP A 543 58.64 -20.47 -4.94
N GLY A 544 59.76 -20.08 -4.30
CA GLY A 544 59.86 -19.74 -2.89
C GLY A 544 59.38 -18.33 -2.56
N GLY A 545 58.57 -18.22 -1.52
CA GLY A 545 58.16 -16.96 -0.91
C GLY A 545 57.95 -17.13 0.59
N ALA A 546 58.54 -16.23 1.37
CA ALA A 546 58.66 -16.30 2.82
C ALA A 546 57.32 -16.47 3.57
N ALA A 547 57.27 -17.44 4.49
CA ALA A 547 56.16 -17.63 5.41
C ALA A 547 56.11 -16.49 6.45
N ASP A 548 54.95 -15.86 6.54
CA ASP A 548 54.61 -14.82 7.51
C ASP A 548 54.52 -15.40 8.93
N ARG A 549 55.23 -14.78 9.89
CA ARG A 549 55.52 -15.30 11.23
C ARG A 549 54.44 -15.00 12.28
N ALA A 550 53.27 -14.49 11.88
CA ALA A 550 52.24 -14.03 12.82
C ALA A 550 51.51 -15.16 13.58
N SER A 551 51.33 -16.34 12.98
CA SER A 551 50.49 -17.43 13.53
C SER A 551 51.10 -18.16 14.74
N VAL A 552 52.42 -18.08 14.93
CA VAL A 552 53.11 -18.75 16.05
C VAL A 552 53.00 -17.95 17.35
N GLY A 553 52.83 -16.63 17.28
CA GLY A 553 52.73 -15.77 18.47
C GLY A 553 51.44 -15.97 19.29
N VAL A 554 50.33 -16.28 18.62
CA VAL A 554 49.01 -16.43 19.26
C VAL A 554 48.93 -17.70 20.12
N ILE A 555 49.53 -18.81 19.64
CA ILE A 555 49.57 -20.08 20.39
C ILE A 555 50.41 -19.94 21.67
N SER A 556 51.52 -19.18 21.63
CA SER A 556 52.35 -18.90 22.80
C SER A 556 51.64 -18.03 23.85
N HIS A 557 50.79 -17.08 23.44
CA HIS A 557 49.98 -16.28 24.38
C HIS A 557 48.84 -17.07 25.02
N LEU A 558 48.23 -18.03 24.31
CA LEU A 558 47.21 -18.92 24.86
C LEU A 558 47.78 -19.92 25.88
N ALA A 559 49.00 -20.43 25.66
CA ALA A 559 49.68 -21.32 26.60
C ALA A 559 50.11 -20.61 27.90
N ALA A 560 50.31 -19.29 27.87
CA ALA A 560 50.56 -18.49 29.06
C ALA A 560 49.30 -18.29 29.92
N ARG A 561 48.11 -18.16 29.30
CA ARG A 561 46.83 -17.99 30.00
C ARG A 561 46.36 -19.25 30.77
N THR A 562 46.88 -20.44 30.46
CA THR A 562 46.50 -21.70 31.14
C THR A 562 47.35 -22.03 32.37
N LYS A 563 48.33 -21.20 32.74
CA LYS A 563 49.25 -21.48 33.86
C LYS A 563 48.87 -20.86 35.21
N ASP A 564 47.84 -20.01 35.27
CA ASP A 564 47.49 -19.26 36.50
C ASP A 564 46.29 -19.82 37.28
N GLU A 565 45.82 -21.03 37.00
CA GLU A 565 44.82 -21.70 37.86
C GLU A 565 45.21 -23.15 38.22
N GLU A 566 46.04 -23.30 39.24
CA GLU A 566 45.96 -24.40 40.21
C GLU A 566 46.50 -23.94 41.58
N PRO A 567 45.77 -24.13 42.69
CA PRO A 567 46.34 -24.00 44.02
C PRO A 567 46.80 -25.36 44.56
N ALA A 568 48.03 -25.41 45.07
CA ALA A 568 48.60 -26.57 45.74
C ALA A 568 48.68 -26.38 47.27
N SER A 569 48.20 -27.35 48.04
CA SER A 569 48.72 -27.80 49.35
C SER A 569 47.86 -28.97 49.87
N SER A 570 48.30 -30.02 50.57
CA SER A 570 49.59 -30.68 50.79
C SER A 570 49.28 -31.93 51.66
N ALA A 571 49.74 -33.09 51.21
CA ALA A 571 50.17 -34.32 51.91
C ALA A 571 49.56 -34.83 53.26
N ASP A 572 49.23 -36.13 53.21
CA ASP A 572 49.52 -37.24 54.15
C ASP A 572 48.76 -37.44 55.48
N HIS A 573 47.94 -38.51 55.56
CA HIS A 573 48.24 -39.68 56.41
C HIS A 573 47.35 -40.92 56.12
N LYS A 574 47.97 -42.09 56.30
CA LYS A 574 47.52 -43.48 56.03
C LYS A 574 46.47 -44.02 57.03
N SER A 575 45.93 -45.19 56.64
CA SER A 575 45.34 -46.28 57.47
C SER A 575 43.86 -46.09 57.80
N ASP A 576 42.99 -47.09 57.93
CA ASP A 576 42.88 -48.49 57.50
C ASP A 576 41.44 -48.90 57.91
N VAL A 577 40.89 -49.94 57.30
CA VAL A 577 39.87 -50.85 57.91
C VAL A 577 38.40 -50.38 58.12
N HIS A 578 37.50 -51.26 57.63
CA HIS A 578 36.12 -51.61 58.05
C HIS A 578 34.87 -50.94 57.48
N ARG A 579 34.14 -51.75 56.70
CA ARG A 579 32.67 -51.87 56.64
C ARG A 579 32.18 -52.60 57.91
N PRO A 580 30.97 -52.34 58.45
CA PRO A 580 29.72 -53.00 58.00
C PRO A 580 28.51 -52.03 58.00
N ARG A 581 27.51 -52.07 57.11
CA ARG A 581 26.37 -53.00 56.89
C ARG A 581 25.33 -53.10 58.04
N ARG A 582 24.07 -52.81 57.66
CA ARG A 582 22.74 -53.11 58.29
C ARG A 582 22.30 -52.25 59.47
N ASP A 583 21.02 -52.04 59.77
CA ASP A 583 19.68 -52.10 59.14
C ASP A 583 18.71 -51.75 60.29
N HIS A 584 17.55 -51.12 59.98
CA HIS A 584 16.31 -51.08 60.80
C HIS A 584 16.33 -50.34 62.16
N ALA A 585 15.28 -49.65 62.66
CA ALA A 585 13.90 -49.39 62.25
C ALA A 585 13.25 -48.34 63.17
N ARG A 586 12.27 -47.58 62.63
CA ARG A 586 11.00 -47.05 63.24
C ARG A 586 11.11 -46.12 64.48
N VAL A 587 10.31 -45.05 64.62
CA VAL A 587 8.84 -45.01 64.83
C VAL A 587 8.29 -43.57 64.61
N ALA A 588 7.11 -43.50 63.96
CA ALA A 588 5.90 -42.63 64.06
C ALA A 588 5.99 -41.18 64.61
N ASP A 589 5.17 -40.19 64.25
CA ASP A 589 3.78 -40.06 63.76
C ASP A 589 3.71 -38.84 62.79
N GLY A 590 2.72 -38.60 61.93
CA GLY A 590 1.41 -39.19 61.72
C GLY A 590 0.59 -38.26 60.79
N ALA A 591 -0.30 -38.89 60.01
CA ALA A 591 -1.54 -38.38 59.38
C ALA A 591 -1.46 -37.19 58.39
N ALA A 592 -2.15 -37.16 57.25
CA ALA A 592 -3.07 -38.08 56.56
C ALA A 592 -3.18 -37.54 55.11
N ALA A 593 -2.94 -38.37 54.09
CA ALA A 593 -3.95 -39.08 53.27
C ALA A 593 -4.58 -38.21 52.16
N ALA A 594 -4.79 -38.64 50.92
CA ALA A 594 -4.34 -39.76 50.08
C ALA A 594 -4.79 -39.36 48.65
N ALA A 595 -3.93 -39.38 47.63
CA ALA A 595 -3.61 -40.52 46.76
C ALA A 595 -4.80 -40.99 45.88
N MET A 596 -4.70 -40.82 44.55
CA MET A 596 -4.29 -41.87 43.56
C MET A 596 -5.52 -42.69 43.06
N THR A 597 -5.63 -43.29 41.87
CA THR A 597 -4.69 -43.66 40.79
C THR A 597 -5.47 -44.02 39.52
N ARG A 598 -4.79 -43.88 38.37
CA ARG A 598 -4.75 -44.69 37.13
C ARG A 598 -5.72 -45.88 36.89
N SER A 599 -6.21 -45.86 35.64
CA SER A 599 -6.18 -46.92 34.58
C SER A 599 -6.96 -48.23 34.76
N LEU A 600 -7.85 -48.53 33.81
CA LEU A 600 -7.59 -49.42 32.65
C LEU A 600 -8.80 -49.50 31.68
N LEU A 601 -8.50 -49.93 30.45
CA LEU A 601 -9.35 -50.14 29.28
C LEU A 601 -10.51 -51.16 29.49
N VAL A 602 -11.59 -51.03 28.71
CA VAL A 602 -12.06 -52.01 27.69
C VAL A 602 -13.35 -51.53 26.99
N SER A 603 -13.28 -51.51 25.65
CA SER A 603 -14.27 -51.81 24.60
C SER A 603 -15.76 -51.98 24.94
N THR A 604 -16.63 -51.27 24.20
CA THR A 604 -17.73 -51.87 23.42
C THR A 604 -18.16 -50.98 22.25
N LYS A 605 -18.29 -51.62 21.08
CA LYS A 605 -18.76 -51.15 19.76
C LYS A 605 -20.29 -51.05 19.67
N THR A 606 -20.74 -50.34 18.62
CA THR A 606 -21.88 -50.59 17.68
C THR A 606 -22.89 -49.42 17.56
N PRO A 607 -23.67 -49.30 16.45
CA PRO A 607 -23.25 -49.13 15.05
C PRO A 607 -24.11 -48.06 14.29
N PRO A 608 -23.87 -47.79 12.99
CA PRO A 608 -24.71 -46.91 12.16
C PRO A 608 -25.77 -47.70 11.36
N VAL A 609 -26.90 -47.06 11.05
CA VAL A 609 -27.98 -47.65 10.25
C VAL A 609 -27.96 -47.05 8.84
N ALA A 610 -27.84 -47.93 7.85
CA ALA A 610 -28.17 -47.73 6.44
C ALA A 610 -29.21 -48.77 5.99
N ARG A 611 -30.13 -48.36 5.12
CA ARG A 611 -30.99 -49.20 4.26
C ARG A 611 -31.34 -48.30 3.06
N LYS A 612 -31.39 -48.72 1.80
CA LYS A 612 -31.04 -49.94 1.05
C LYS A 612 -31.23 -49.57 -0.43
N GLU A 613 -30.30 -49.96 -1.31
CA GLU A 613 -30.42 -49.82 -2.77
C GLU A 613 -31.52 -50.70 -3.38
N ARG A 614 -32.14 -50.22 -4.46
CA ARG A 614 -32.46 -50.96 -5.71
C ARG A 614 -32.43 -50.00 -6.91
N THR A 615 -31.69 -50.37 -7.95
CA THR A 615 -31.66 -49.87 -9.35
C THR A 615 -32.63 -50.70 -10.23
N PRO A 616 -32.68 -50.58 -11.57
CA PRO A 616 -32.68 -49.43 -12.52
C PRO A 616 -33.88 -49.49 -13.53
N GLU A 617 -34.12 -48.47 -14.36
CA GLU A 617 -34.62 -48.65 -15.75
C GLU A 617 -34.60 -47.33 -16.57
N GLU A 618 -33.93 -47.39 -17.73
CA GLU A 618 -34.12 -46.52 -18.89
C GLU A 618 -35.46 -46.82 -19.56
N THR A 619 -36.21 -45.82 -20.00
CA THR A 619 -36.82 -45.74 -21.35
C THR A 619 -37.56 -44.43 -21.57
N GLY A 620 -37.46 -43.90 -22.78
CA GLY A 620 -38.01 -42.59 -23.17
C GLY A 620 -39.50 -42.61 -23.54
N SER A 621 -40.02 -41.40 -23.77
CA SER A 621 -41.18 -41.01 -24.62
C SER A 621 -41.48 -39.54 -24.31
N ARG A 622 -41.12 -38.53 -25.12
CA ARG A 622 -41.64 -38.12 -26.44
C ARG A 622 -43.16 -37.92 -26.50
N THR A 623 -43.53 -36.65 -26.74
CA THR A 623 -44.82 -36.13 -27.27
C THR A 623 -45.98 -36.10 -26.24
N ARG A 624 -46.94 -35.16 -26.26
CA ARG A 624 -47.39 -34.19 -27.26
C ARG A 624 -48.36 -33.19 -26.61
N ASN A 625 -48.41 -31.98 -27.18
CA ASN A 625 -49.46 -30.96 -27.15
C ASN A 625 -50.85 -31.31 -26.58
N LYS A 626 -51.38 -30.37 -25.79
CA LYS A 626 -52.64 -29.60 -25.93
C LYS A 626 -52.85 -28.95 -24.55
N GLN A 627 -52.98 -27.64 -24.41
CA GLN A 627 -53.99 -26.78 -25.01
C GLN A 627 -53.54 -25.32 -24.96
#